data_AF-A0A167DNR9-F1
#
_entry.id   AF-A0A167DNR9-F1
#
_cell.length_a   1.000
_cell.length_b   1.000
_cell.length_c   1.000
_cell.angle_alpha   90.00
_cell.angle_beta   90.00
_cell.angle_gamma   90.00
#
_symmetry.space_group_name_H-M   'P 1'
#
loop_
_entity.id
_entity.type
_entity.pdbx_description
1 polymer ?
#
loop_
_entity_poly.entity_id
_entity_poly.type
_entity_poly.pdbx_seq_one_letter_code
_entity_poly.pdbx_strand_id
1 'polypeptide(L)'
;MVIKLNGVTSVGNGGDGIRIEGDVELEGNNIHTANNGGQGINIIKHADLMKQFGLPTDTDPKELAELLIAVRNAPNEDKQKVIENNSLWGKFSVGALNSTTLISNLINIASNPQTMQVVASLLK
;
A
#
# COMPACT_ATOMS: atom_id res chain seq x y z
N MET A 1 -1.68 6.67 -15.81
CA MET A 1 -2.53 6.17 -16.92
C MET A 1 -3.88 6.87 -16.84
N VAL A 2 -4.49 7.23 -17.97
CA VAL A 2 -5.80 7.90 -17.98
C VAL A 2 -6.84 6.94 -18.57
N ILE A 3 -7.93 6.72 -17.85
CA ILE A 3 -9.11 5.99 -18.33
C ILE A 3 -10.16 7.03 -18.74
N LYS A 4 -10.66 6.93 -19.97
CA LYS A 4 -11.73 7.78 -20.47
C LYS A 4 -13.03 7.01 -20.57
N LEU A 5 -14.08 7.49 -19.92
CA LEU A 5 -15.43 6.92 -19.99
C LEU A 5 -16.39 7.95 -20.57
N ASN A 6 -17.21 7.53 -21.54
CA ASN A 6 -18.22 8.39 -22.14
C ASN A 6 -19.55 7.62 -22.28
N GLY A 7 -20.64 8.18 -21.76
CA GLY A 7 -21.98 7.65 -21.95
C GLY A 7 -22.27 6.39 -21.13
N VAL A 8 -21.77 6.32 -19.90
CA VAL A 8 -21.96 5.17 -19.02
C VAL A 8 -23.18 5.36 -18.13
N THR A 9 -24.11 4.40 -18.16
CA THR A 9 -25.26 4.35 -17.25
C THR A 9 -25.20 3.08 -16.40
N SER A 10 -25.15 3.23 -15.07
CA SER A 10 -25.21 2.11 -14.13
C SER A 10 -26.27 2.34 -13.05
N VAL A 11 -27.32 1.53 -13.05
CA VAL A 11 -28.46 1.69 -12.15
C VAL A 11 -28.87 0.37 -11.51
N GLY A 12 -29.16 0.40 -10.20
CA GLY A 12 -29.84 -0.71 -9.51
C GLY A 12 -28.97 -1.94 -9.24
N ASN A 13 -27.64 -1.82 -9.33
CA ASN A 13 -26.76 -2.96 -9.13
C ASN A 13 -26.46 -3.20 -7.63
N GLY A 14 -26.01 -4.40 -7.26
CA GLY A 14 -25.73 -4.77 -5.87
C GLY A 14 -24.41 -4.24 -5.28
N GLY A 15 -23.63 -3.46 -6.03
CA GLY A 15 -22.29 -3.00 -5.66
C GLY A 15 -22.02 -1.56 -6.12
N ASP A 16 -20.78 -1.27 -6.48
CA ASP A 16 -20.44 0.04 -7.04
C ASP A 16 -20.97 0.17 -8.49
N GLY A 17 -21.38 1.38 -8.90
CA GLY A 17 -21.80 1.67 -10.26
C GLY A 17 -20.65 1.54 -11.26
N ILE A 18 -19.54 2.21 -10.97
CA ILE A 18 -18.28 2.10 -11.69
C ILE A 18 -17.18 1.91 -10.65
N ARG A 19 -16.41 0.83 -10.75
CA ARG A 19 -15.28 0.56 -9.86
C ARG A 19 -13.98 0.55 -10.66
N ILE A 20 -13.03 1.37 -10.23
CA ILE A 20 -11.71 1.47 -10.85
C ILE A 20 -10.67 1.19 -9.77
N GLU A 21 -9.88 0.15 -9.95
CA GLU A 21 -8.79 -0.22 -9.06
C GLU A 21 -7.46 0.10 -9.75
N GLY A 22 -6.62 0.93 -9.11
CA GLY A 22 -5.37 1.38 -9.73
C GLY A 22 -5.08 2.85 -9.54
N ASP A 23 -3.80 3.21 -9.73
CA ASP A 23 -3.33 4.59 -9.77
C ASP A 23 -3.58 5.18 -11.16
N VAL A 24 -4.86 5.49 -11.40
CA VAL A 24 -5.32 6.01 -12.67
C VAL A 24 -6.08 7.32 -12.49
N GLU A 25 -6.00 8.14 -13.53
CA GLU A 25 -6.86 9.31 -13.68
C GLU A 25 -8.11 8.91 -14.45
N LEU A 26 -9.27 9.37 -14.02
CA LEU A 26 -10.55 9.14 -14.69
C LEU A 26 -11.01 10.43 -15.36
N GLU A 27 -11.20 10.39 -16.67
CA GLU A 27 -11.89 11.43 -17.42
C GLU A 27 -13.27 10.90 -17.83
N GLY A 28 -14.32 11.40 -17.17
CA GLY A 28 -15.69 10.95 -17.37
C GLY A 28 -16.57 12.02 -18.00
N ASN A 29 -17.24 11.69 -19.11
CA ASN A 29 -18.28 12.52 -19.72
C ASN A 29 -19.61 11.75 -19.79
N ASN A 30 -20.71 12.43 -19.51
CA ASN A 30 -22.06 11.86 -19.60
C ASN A 30 -22.22 10.53 -18.82
N ILE A 31 -21.90 10.54 -17.52
CA ILE A 31 -22.03 9.38 -16.65
C ILE A 31 -23.27 9.53 -15.76
N HIS A 32 -24.12 8.51 -15.75
CA HIS A 32 -25.29 8.42 -14.89
C HIS A 32 -25.21 7.18 -14.00
N THR A 33 -25.09 7.37 -12.69
CA THR A 33 -25.09 6.27 -11.72
C THR A 33 -26.13 6.52 -10.64
N ALA A 34 -27.07 5.59 -10.43
CA ALA A 34 -28.15 5.77 -9.47
C ALA A 34 -28.56 4.43 -8.82
N ASN A 35 -29.06 4.48 -7.58
CA ASN A 35 -29.67 3.32 -6.90
C ASN A 35 -28.78 2.07 -6.84
N ASN A 36 -27.46 2.21 -6.82
CA ASN A 36 -26.55 1.09 -6.65
C ASN A 36 -26.39 0.78 -5.15
N GLY A 37 -26.08 -0.46 -4.80
CA GLY A 37 -25.88 -0.90 -3.41
C GLY A 37 -24.61 -0.31 -2.78
N GLY A 38 -23.65 0.11 -3.61
CA GLY A 38 -22.41 0.80 -3.24
C GLY A 38 -22.34 2.22 -3.80
N GLN A 39 -21.12 2.69 -4.08
CA GLN A 39 -20.91 4.06 -4.59
C GLN A 39 -21.28 4.17 -6.07
N GLY A 40 -21.65 5.37 -6.52
CA GLY A 40 -21.87 5.63 -7.95
C GLY A 40 -20.60 5.41 -8.78
N ILE A 41 -19.52 6.09 -8.41
CA ILE A 41 -18.17 5.90 -8.96
C ILE A 41 -17.22 5.72 -7.79
N ASN A 42 -16.50 4.61 -7.76
CA ASN A 42 -15.52 4.26 -6.74
C ASN A 42 -14.14 4.09 -7.38
N ILE A 43 -13.21 5.01 -7.07
CA ILE A 43 -11.81 4.92 -7.50
C ILE A 43 -10.99 4.51 -6.29
N ILE A 44 -10.58 3.25 -6.29
CA ILE A 44 -9.73 2.67 -5.27
C ILE A 44 -8.30 2.80 -5.76
N LYS A 45 -7.68 3.90 -5.36
CA LYS A 45 -6.25 4.08 -5.51
C LYS A 45 -5.55 3.05 -4.64
N HIS A 46 -4.54 2.38 -5.18
CA HIS A 46 -3.64 1.65 -4.29
C HIS A 46 -3.03 2.73 -3.39
N ALA A 47 -3.16 2.58 -2.09
CA ALA A 47 -2.31 3.38 -1.22
C ALA A 47 -0.89 3.08 -1.68
N ASP A 48 -0.13 4.13 -1.98
CA ASP A 48 1.29 4.02 -2.32
C ASP A 48 1.91 3.04 -1.31
N LEU A 49 2.72 2.09 -1.78
CA LEU A 49 3.16 0.94 -0.99
C LEU A 49 3.64 1.38 0.42
N MET A 50 4.31 2.54 0.46
CA MET A 50 4.74 3.24 1.67
C MET A 50 3.59 3.61 2.61
N LYS A 51 2.50 4.21 2.12
CA LYS A 51 1.31 4.56 2.92
C LYS A 51 0.60 3.33 3.49
N GLN A 52 0.56 2.21 2.75
CA GLN A 52 0.00 0.95 3.28
C GLN A 52 0.80 0.43 4.47
N PHE A 53 2.10 0.68 4.47
CA PHE A 53 3.01 0.30 5.54
C PHE A 53 3.13 1.36 6.65
N GLY A 54 2.36 2.46 6.59
CA GLY A 54 2.48 3.57 7.54
C GLY A 54 3.84 4.30 7.44
N LEU A 55 4.52 4.14 6.31
CA LEU A 55 5.82 4.74 6.05
C LEU A 55 5.62 6.12 5.40
N PRO A 56 6.47 7.09 5.74
CA PRO A 56 6.52 8.36 5.03
C PRO A 56 6.69 8.14 3.53
N THR A 57 6.00 8.93 2.70
CA THR A 57 6.03 8.80 1.23
C THR A 57 7.39 9.13 0.62
N ASP A 58 8.29 9.75 1.39
CA ASP A 58 9.69 10.04 1.06
C ASP A 58 10.66 8.95 1.52
N THR A 59 10.16 7.82 2.02
CA THR A 59 11.01 6.66 2.36
C THR A 59 11.62 6.08 1.09
N ASP A 60 12.94 5.99 1.04
CA ASP A 60 13.64 5.37 -0.09
C ASP A 60 13.26 3.87 -0.17
N PRO A 61 12.72 3.40 -1.30
CA PRO A 61 12.40 1.99 -1.50
C PRO A 61 13.58 1.04 -1.27
N LYS A 62 14.82 1.47 -1.55
CA LYS A 62 16.04 0.68 -1.31
C LYS A 62 16.35 0.58 0.18
N GLU A 63 16.27 1.68 0.93
CA GLU A 63 16.46 1.67 2.40
C GLU A 63 15.45 0.73 3.07
N LEU A 64 14.18 0.75 2.63
CA LEU A 64 13.16 -0.17 3.13
C LEU A 64 13.48 -1.63 2.77
N ALA A 65 13.91 -1.89 1.55
CA ALA A 65 14.28 -3.23 1.10
C ALA A 65 15.46 -3.81 1.91
N GLU A 66 16.49 -3.00 2.16
CA GLU A 66 17.64 -3.34 2.99
C GLU A 66 17.21 -3.68 4.43
N LEU A 67 16.32 -2.87 5.01
CA LEU A 67 15.75 -3.18 6.33
C LEU A 67 15.02 -4.52 6.33
N LEU A 68 14.12 -4.76 5.37
CA LEU A 68 13.35 -6.01 5.33
C LEU A 68 14.24 -7.25 5.17
N ILE A 69 15.35 -7.13 4.41
CA ILE A 69 16.36 -8.19 4.33
C ILE A 69 17.09 -8.38 5.65
N ALA A 70 17.51 -7.30 6.31
CA ALA A 70 18.16 -7.38 7.61
C ALA A 70 17.26 -8.06 8.65
N VAL A 71 15.98 -7.71 8.68
CA VAL A 71 14.96 -8.34 9.55
C VAL A 71 14.78 -9.82 9.20
N ARG A 72 14.72 -10.17 7.92
CA ARG A 72 14.58 -11.57 7.49
C ARG A 72 15.74 -12.44 7.96
N ASN A 73 16.97 -11.92 7.86
CA ASN A 73 18.19 -12.67 8.16
C ASN A 73 18.51 -12.70 9.66
N ALA A 74 17.87 -11.86 10.47
CA ALA A 74 18.07 -11.81 11.90
C ALA A 74 17.37 -12.98 12.64
N PRO A 75 17.94 -13.47 13.75
CA PRO A 75 17.25 -14.37 14.67
C PRO A 75 15.92 -13.77 15.14
N ASN A 76 14.89 -14.60 15.35
CA ASN A 76 13.54 -14.12 15.73
C ASN A 76 13.54 -13.22 16.98
N GLU A 77 14.42 -13.51 17.94
CA GLU A 77 14.60 -12.75 19.19
C GLU A 77 15.26 -11.38 19.00
N ASP A 78 15.92 -11.14 17.86
CA ASP A 78 16.63 -9.89 17.55
C ASP A 78 15.96 -9.07 16.46
N LYS A 79 14.95 -9.61 15.75
CA LYS A 79 14.22 -8.90 14.68
C LYS A 79 13.70 -7.52 15.09
N GLN A 80 13.17 -7.42 16.31
CA GLN A 80 12.69 -6.15 16.84
C GLN A 80 13.83 -5.13 16.99
N LYS A 81 14.97 -5.55 17.56
CA LYS A 81 16.13 -4.67 17.74
C LYS A 81 16.70 -4.19 16.41
N VAL A 82 16.67 -5.03 15.38
CA VAL A 82 17.10 -4.67 14.02
C VAL A 82 16.23 -3.56 13.44
N ILE A 83 14.92 -3.59 13.70
CA ILE A 83 13.98 -2.54 13.28
C ILE A 83 14.25 -1.26 14.06
N GLU A 84 14.36 -1.34 15.39
CA GLU A 84 14.52 -0.18 16.27
C GLU A 84 15.86 0.56 16.08
N ASN A 85 16.92 -0.18 15.73
CA ASN A 85 18.25 0.39 15.47
C ASN A 85 18.43 0.91 14.04
N ASN A 86 17.43 0.75 13.17
CA ASN A 86 17.52 1.20 11.79
C ASN A 86 17.29 2.72 11.68
N SER A 87 17.98 3.39 10.75
CA SER A 87 17.84 4.83 10.50
C SER A 87 16.40 5.24 10.15
N LEU A 88 15.63 4.33 9.55
CA LEU A 88 14.22 4.55 9.24
C LEU A 88 13.33 4.54 10.47
N TRP A 89 13.74 3.96 11.60
CA TRP A 89 12.93 3.90 12.82
C TRP A 89 12.53 5.30 13.33
N GLY A 90 13.44 6.27 13.24
CA GLY A 90 13.14 7.66 13.58
C GLY A 90 12.07 8.28 12.67
N LYS A 91 12.03 7.90 11.38
CA LYS A 91 11.01 8.34 10.43
C LYS A 91 9.68 7.61 10.66
N PHE A 92 9.74 6.35 11.03
CA PHE A 92 8.61 5.49 11.31
C PHE A 92 7.86 5.87 12.59
N SER A 93 8.59 6.11 13.67
CA SER A 93 8.03 6.43 14.98
C SER A 93 7.30 7.77 15.03
N VAL A 94 7.64 8.71 14.15
CA VAL A 94 6.97 10.03 14.06
C VAL A 94 5.61 9.94 13.35
N GLY A 95 5.43 8.97 12.43
CA GLY A 95 4.19 8.78 11.68
C GLY A 95 3.30 7.62 12.17
N ALA A 96 3.86 6.66 12.90
CA ALA A 96 3.14 5.48 13.34
C ALA A 96 2.32 5.74 14.61
N LEU A 97 0.99 5.69 14.50
CA LEU A 97 0.07 5.74 15.63
C LEU A 97 0.27 4.58 16.64
N ASN A 98 0.90 3.48 16.20
CA ASN A 98 1.21 2.33 17.05
C ASN A 98 2.51 1.63 16.56
N SER A 99 3.61 1.89 17.26
CA SER A 99 4.94 1.34 16.99
C SER A 99 4.98 -0.19 17.03
N THR A 100 4.22 -0.81 17.94
CA THR A 100 4.12 -2.27 18.07
C THR A 100 3.46 -2.91 16.85
N THR A 101 2.39 -2.29 16.34
CA THR A 101 1.73 -2.76 15.11
C THR A 101 2.64 -2.65 13.90
N LEU A 102 3.41 -1.57 13.80
CA LEU A 102 4.37 -1.38 12.73
C LEU A 102 5.47 -2.46 12.75
N ILE A 103 6.07 -2.70 13.91
CA ILE A 103 7.11 -3.74 14.08
C ILE A 103 6.56 -5.10 13.65
N SER A 104 5.36 -5.46 14.13
CA SER A 104 4.71 -6.73 13.78
C SER A 104 4.49 -6.85 12.26
N ASN A 105 4.02 -5.78 11.62
CA ASN A 105 3.83 -5.75 10.17
C ASN A 105 5.16 -5.94 9.41
N LEU A 106 6.22 -5.23 9.80
CA LEU A 106 7.54 -5.35 9.17
C LEU A 106 8.11 -6.77 9.30
N ILE A 107 7.95 -7.41 10.46
CA ILE A 107 8.38 -8.80 10.68
C ILE A 107 7.57 -9.76 9.79
N ASN A 108 6.26 -9.58 9.69
CA ASN A 108 5.38 -10.41 8.86
C ASN A 108 5.72 -10.28 7.37
N ILE A 109 6.01 -9.07 6.91
CA ILE A 109 6.43 -8.77 5.53
C ILE A 109 7.78 -9.42 5.23
N ALA A 110 8.78 -9.22 6.09
CA ALA A 110 10.11 -9.79 5.92
C ALA A 110 10.11 -11.33 5.92
N SER A 111 9.11 -11.92 6.58
CA SER A 111 8.95 -13.38 6.66
C SER A 111 8.11 -13.96 5.52
N ASN A 112 7.46 -13.12 4.69
CA ASN A 112 6.62 -13.57 3.57
C ASN A 112 7.48 -13.80 2.30
N PRO A 113 7.54 -15.04 1.76
CA PRO A 113 8.35 -15.36 0.58
C PRO A 113 7.98 -14.57 -0.69
N GLN A 114 6.69 -14.29 -0.91
CA GLN A 114 6.21 -13.55 -2.09
C GLN A 114 6.62 -12.08 -2.00
N THR A 115 6.48 -11.47 -0.82
CA THR A 115 6.89 -10.09 -0.59
C THR A 115 8.40 -9.93 -0.77
N MET A 116 9.19 -10.91 -0.32
CA MET A 116 10.64 -10.88 -0.49
C MET A 116 11.11 -11.01 -1.94
N GLN A 117 10.30 -11.60 -2.84
CA GLN A 117 10.60 -11.60 -4.28
C GLN A 117 10.45 -10.20 -4.87
N VAL A 118 9.43 -9.45 -4.44
CA VAL A 118 9.22 -8.05 -4.83
C VAL A 118 10.31 -7.16 -4.23
N VAL A 119 10.65 -7.34 -2.96
CA VAL A 119 11.75 -6.60 -2.29
C VAL A 119 13.08 -6.82 -3.02
N ALA A 120 13.39 -8.05 -3.45
CA ALA A 120 14.60 -8.33 -4.20
C ALA A 120 14.66 -7.64 -5.58
N SER A 121 13.50 -7.30 -6.17
CA SER A 121 13.47 -6.51 -7.41
C SER A 121 13.70 -5.02 -7.21
N LEU A 122 13.46 -4.48 -5.99
CA LEU A 122 13.70 -3.07 -5.66
C LEU A 122 15.19 -2.74 -5.45
N LEU A 123 16.02 -3.76 -5.23
CA LEU A 123 17.48 -3.63 -5.05
C LEU A 123 18.29 -3.74 -6.35
N LYS A 124 17.62 -4.01 -7.48
CA LYS A 124 18.24 -4.02 -8.81
C LYS A 124 18.19 -2.62 -9.42
#